data_AF-A0A420YNR8-F1
#
_entry.id   AF-A0A420YNR8-F1
#
_cell.length_a   1.000
_cell.length_b   1.000
_cell.length_c   1.000
_cell.angle_alpha   90.00
_cell.angle_beta   90.00
_cell.angle_gamma   90.00
#
_symmetry.space_group_name_H-M   'P 1'
#
loop_
_entity.id
_entity.type
_entity.pdbx_description
1 polymer ?
#
loop_
_entity_poly.entity_id
_entity_poly.type
_entity_poly.pdbx_seq_one_letter_code
_entity_poly.pdbx_strand_id
1 'polypeptide(L)'
;MDRSQWGKAANHFATHDDGTVTVYFDDGTSTEGSLLVSCEGRNSRIRRQLFPDHENYHIPVGCVGATMYATADEVEPLRQLDPFFLHGTASHNDAFAYFSLLEAPIHKNDEKDDTYTCQVIVSWPIREGRDSVFSSINTETNDGRISLLKRFALTWAEPFRSLVLNMPKLTKTTRITLSDWSPPCGLRTSGSVALVGDALHAMAMYRGEAVNHAIVDVVDFVELVLPVLTGEEGDGNLRTALNRYEDKVVERARPAVLASRQACLDAHNWEHAEGGSPLLSKRAMFDEFDEGSICD
;
A
#
# COMPACT_ATOMS: atom_id res chain seq x y z
N MET A 1 25.27 13.68 15.64
CA MET A 1 25.36 12.62 14.62
C MET A 1 24.10 12.70 13.80
N ASP A 2 24.23 12.68 12.47
CA ASP A 2 23.08 12.55 11.60
C ASP A 2 22.49 11.15 11.83
N ARG A 3 21.21 11.07 12.21
CA ARG A 3 20.58 9.80 12.60
C ARG A 3 20.19 8.95 11.39
N SER A 4 20.29 9.50 10.18
CA SER A 4 19.91 8.87 8.93
C SER A 4 21.11 8.70 8.00
N GLN A 5 21.24 7.54 7.37
CA GLN A 5 22.29 7.25 6.39
C GLN A 5 21.67 6.86 5.05
N TRP A 6 21.93 7.65 4.01
CA TRP A 6 21.46 7.38 2.64
C TRP A 6 22.36 6.39 1.91
N GLY A 7 21.85 5.75 0.86
CA GLY A 7 22.59 4.75 0.09
C GLY A 7 22.78 3.41 0.80
N LYS A 8 22.07 3.19 1.93
CA LYS A 8 22.11 1.96 2.73
C LYS A 8 20.87 1.10 2.48
N ALA A 9 20.91 0.25 1.46
CA ALA A 9 19.87 -0.75 1.23
C ALA A 9 20.21 -2.02 2.03
N ALA A 10 19.39 -2.37 3.03
CA ALA A 10 19.61 -3.59 3.80
C ALA A 10 19.44 -4.82 2.91
N ASN A 11 20.32 -5.80 3.10
CA ASN A 11 20.39 -7.00 2.29
C ASN A 11 19.92 -8.22 3.09
N HIS A 12 20.53 -8.45 4.25
CA HIS A 12 20.24 -9.53 5.19
C HIS A 12 20.72 -9.14 6.60
N PHE A 13 20.40 -9.95 7.59
CA PHE A 13 20.87 -9.79 8.96
C PHE A 13 21.45 -11.08 9.55
N ALA A 14 22.23 -10.97 10.62
CA ALA A 14 22.68 -12.08 11.44
C ALA A 14 22.42 -11.76 12.91
N THR A 15 21.92 -12.75 13.66
CA THR A 15 21.77 -12.67 15.13
C THR A 15 22.91 -13.41 15.79
N HIS A 16 23.39 -12.88 16.91
CA HIS A 16 24.54 -13.43 17.65
C HIS A 16 24.13 -13.97 19.02
N ASP A 17 24.96 -14.85 19.58
CA ASP A 17 24.71 -15.51 20.87
C ASP A 17 24.68 -14.53 22.06
N ASP A 18 25.31 -13.36 21.92
CA ASP A 18 25.30 -12.28 22.91
C ASP A 18 24.03 -11.40 22.84
N GLY A 19 23.10 -11.73 21.94
CA GLY A 19 21.83 -11.01 21.76
C GLY A 19 21.90 -9.81 20.83
N THR A 20 23.08 -9.51 20.25
CA THR A 20 23.22 -8.46 19.24
C THR A 20 22.76 -8.93 17.85
N VAL A 21 22.54 -7.96 16.97
CA VAL A 21 22.16 -8.18 15.58
C VAL A 21 23.02 -7.31 14.67
N THR A 22 23.55 -7.91 13.61
CA THR A 22 24.26 -7.20 12.53
C THR A 22 23.37 -7.15 11.29
N VAL A 23 23.20 -5.96 10.72
CA VAL A 23 22.59 -5.80 9.40
C VAL A 23 23.68 -5.56 8.36
N TYR A 24 23.55 -6.20 7.20
CA TYR A 24 24.48 -6.06 6.08
C TYR A 24 23.78 -5.33 4.94
N PHE A 25 24.52 -4.45 4.24
CA PHE A 25 23.99 -3.59 3.19
C PHE A 25 24.53 -3.96 1.80
N ASP A 26 23.82 -3.55 0.76
CA ASP A 26 24.19 -3.79 -0.65
C ASP A 26 25.54 -3.16 -1.04
N ASP A 27 26.02 -2.14 -0.30
CA ASP A 27 27.33 -1.52 -0.52
C ASP A 27 28.50 -2.29 0.13
N GLY A 28 28.22 -3.45 0.73
CA GLY A 28 29.18 -4.31 1.41
C GLY A 28 29.51 -3.88 2.84
N THR A 29 28.93 -2.79 3.34
CA THR A 29 29.08 -2.37 4.73
C THR A 29 28.11 -3.10 5.66
N SER A 30 28.32 -2.96 6.96
CA SER A 30 27.43 -3.50 7.98
C SER A 30 27.34 -2.58 9.20
N THR A 31 26.34 -2.80 10.04
CA THR A 31 26.20 -2.13 11.33
C THR A 31 25.62 -3.11 12.33
N GLU A 32 26.14 -3.06 13.56
CA GLU A 32 25.70 -3.88 14.68
C GLU A 32 24.89 -3.04 15.66
N GLY A 33 23.90 -3.67 16.29
CA GLY A 33 23.08 -3.07 17.34
C GLY A 33 22.43 -4.11 18.23
N SER A 34 21.71 -3.66 19.25
CA SER A 34 20.94 -4.53 20.16
C SER A 34 19.56 -4.89 19.63
N LEU A 35 19.05 -4.17 18.63
CA LEU A 35 17.75 -4.38 18.01
C LEU A 35 17.74 -3.89 16.56
N LEU A 36 17.19 -4.70 15.66
CA LEU A 36 16.89 -4.32 14.28
C LEU A 36 15.39 -4.09 14.12
N VAL A 37 14.99 -2.86 13.77
CA VAL A 37 13.61 -2.54 13.41
C VAL A 37 13.52 -2.36 11.90
N SER A 38 12.89 -3.31 11.20
CA SER A 38 12.72 -3.25 9.74
C SER A 38 11.48 -2.44 9.36
N CYS A 39 11.70 -1.35 8.64
CA CYS A 39 10.68 -0.49 8.06
C CYS A 39 10.77 -0.45 6.52
N GLU A 40 11.26 -1.53 5.89
CA GLU A 40 11.57 -1.60 4.43
C GLU A 40 10.33 -1.66 3.50
N GLY A 41 9.15 -1.71 4.10
CA GLY A 41 7.88 -1.80 3.39
C GLY A 41 7.63 -3.14 2.70
N ARG A 42 6.72 -3.15 1.71
CA ARG A 42 6.12 -4.39 1.18
C ARG A 42 7.09 -5.41 0.58
N ASN A 43 8.30 -4.98 0.22
CA ASN A 43 9.34 -5.82 -0.40
C ASN A 43 10.48 -6.17 0.57
N SER A 44 10.25 -5.99 1.88
CA SER A 44 11.26 -6.21 2.93
C SER A 44 12.05 -7.49 2.71
N ARG A 45 13.38 -7.35 2.66
CA ARG A 45 14.32 -8.48 2.58
C ARG A 45 14.44 -9.12 3.96
N ILE A 46 14.39 -8.30 5.01
CA ILE A 46 14.40 -8.78 6.40
C ILE A 46 13.17 -9.66 6.68
N ARG A 47 11.95 -9.25 6.27
CA ARG A 47 10.76 -10.10 6.40
C ARG A 47 10.95 -11.44 5.68
N ARG A 48 11.43 -11.43 4.44
CA ARG A 48 11.64 -12.66 3.65
C ARG A 48 12.68 -13.60 4.26
N GLN A 49 13.70 -13.06 4.92
CA GLN A 49 14.66 -13.87 5.66
C GLN A 49 14.04 -14.50 6.93
N LEU A 50 13.16 -13.78 7.62
CA LEU A 50 12.45 -14.27 8.81
C LEU A 50 11.39 -15.33 8.48
N PHE A 51 10.67 -15.14 7.36
CA PHE A 51 9.53 -15.97 6.97
C PHE A 51 9.67 -16.43 5.50
N PRO A 52 10.66 -17.30 5.19
CA PRO A 52 10.97 -17.68 3.81
C PRO A 52 9.82 -18.43 3.12
N ASP A 53 8.97 -19.11 3.88
CA ASP A 53 7.83 -19.89 3.35
C ASP A 53 6.55 -19.05 3.18
N HIS A 54 6.60 -17.74 3.47
CA HIS A 54 5.42 -16.86 3.42
C HIS A 54 5.58 -15.80 2.33
N GLU A 55 5.08 -16.10 1.14
CA GLU A 55 5.08 -15.19 0.00
C GLU A 55 3.97 -14.13 0.09
N ASN A 56 4.13 -13.04 -0.66
CA ASN A 56 3.06 -12.06 -0.82
C ASN A 56 1.92 -12.68 -1.64
N TYR A 57 0.69 -12.48 -1.22
CA TYR A 57 -0.47 -12.91 -1.99
C TYR A 57 -0.70 -11.96 -3.16
N HIS A 58 -0.60 -12.47 -4.39
CA HIS A 58 -0.87 -11.69 -5.60
C HIS A 58 -2.38 -11.62 -5.84
N ILE A 59 -2.94 -10.42 -5.76
CA ILE A 59 -4.36 -10.19 -6.00
C ILE A 59 -4.60 -10.19 -7.52
N PRO A 60 -5.58 -10.93 -8.06
CA PRO A 60 -5.81 -11.08 -9.51
C PRO A 60 -6.46 -9.83 -10.13
N VAL A 61 -5.80 -8.68 -10.01
CA VAL A 61 -6.24 -7.37 -10.46
C VAL A 61 -5.08 -6.67 -11.15
N GLY A 62 -5.31 -6.24 -12.39
CA GLY A 62 -4.40 -5.38 -13.13
C GLY A 62 -4.54 -3.95 -12.63
N CYS A 63 -3.44 -3.19 -12.55
CA CYS A 63 -3.49 -1.82 -12.06
C CYS A 63 -2.43 -0.94 -12.73
N VAL A 64 -2.86 0.27 -13.13
CA VAL A 64 -2.01 1.30 -13.70
C VAL A 64 -2.29 2.63 -13.02
N GLY A 65 -1.24 3.28 -12.54
CA GLY A 65 -1.25 4.66 -12.11
C GLY A 65 -0.76 5.59 -13.20
N ALA A 66 -1.29 6.81 -13.24
CA ALA A 66 -0.86 7.92 -14.06
C ALA A 66 -0.80 9.20 -13.23
N THR A 67 0.24 10.00 -13.45
CA THR A 67 0.33 11.37 -12.92
C THR A 67 -0.01 12.34 -14.03
N MET A 68 -1.11 13.06 -13.87
CA MET A 68 -1.60 14.04 -14.82
C MET A 68 -1.43 15.46 -14.29
N TYR A 69 -1.34 16.39 -15.22
CA TYR A 69 -1.33 17.82 -14.98
C TYR A 69 -2.58 18.38 -15.63
N ALA A 70 -3.39 19.08 -14.86
CA ALA A 70 -4.67 19.62 -15.33
C ALA A 70 -4.84 21.06 -14.86
N THR A 71 -5.48 21.88 -15.68
CA THR A 71 -5.81 23.27 -15.35
C THR A 71 -6.91 23.33 -14.28
N ALA A 72 -7.05 24.48 -13.62
CA ALA A 72 -8.14 24.74 -12.69
C ALA A 72 -9.53 24.42 -13.29
N ASP A 73 -9.77 24.83 -14.54
CA ASP A 73 -11.04 24.61 -15.24
C ASP A 73 -11.31 23.11 -15.51
N GLU A 74 -10.26 22.33 -15.79
CA GLU A 74 -10.39 20.88 -16.01
C GLU A 74 -10.69 20.10 -14.73
N VAL A 75 -10.17 20.53 -13.57
CA VAL A 75 -10.40 19.84 -12.29
C VAL A 75 -11.61 20.37 -11.52
N GLU A 76 -12.09 21.57 -11.83
CA GLU A 76 -13.19 22.20 -11.10
C GLU A 76 -14.46 21.31 -11.02
N PRO A 77 -14.91 20.65 -12.10
CA PRO A 77 -16.04 19.73 -12.01
C PRO A 77 -15.82 18.56 -11.05
N LEU A 78 -14.58 18.07 -10.91
CA LEU A 78 -14.24 17.02 -9.93
C LEU A 78 -14.26 17.59 -8.52
N ARG A 79 -13.70 18.78 -8.31
CA ARG A 79 -13.64 19.46 -6.99
C ARG A 79 -15.02 19.78 -6.42
N GLN A 80 -16.00 20.03 -7.28
CA GLN A 80 -17.40 20.22 -6.88
C GLN A 80 -18.06 18.93 -6.37
N LEU A 81 -17.53 17.75 -6.74
CA LEU A 81 -17.98 16.44 -6.22
C LEU A 81 -17.25 16.08 -4.92
N ASP A 82 -15.93 16.15 -4.92
CA ASP A 82 -15.08 16.05 -3.73
C ASP A 82 -13.80 16.86 -3.93
N PRO A 83 -13.38 17.66 -2.93
CA PRO A 83 -12.24 18.55 -3.08
C PRO A 83 -10.87 17.86 -3.18
N PHE A 84 -10.73 16.58 -2.82
CA PHE A 84 -9.43 15.92 -2.67
C PHE A 84 -9.34 14.53 -3.28
N PHE A 85 -10.36 13.68 -3.09
CA PHE A 85 -10.31 12.28 -3.51
C PHE A 85 -11.67 11.77 -3.97
N LEU A 86 -11.68 11.10 -5.10
CA LEU A 86 -12.85 10.42 -5.65
C LEU A 86 -12.46 9.03 -6.05
N HIS A 87 -13.34 8.08 -5.82
CA HIS A 87 -13.22 6.76 -6.41
C HIS A 87 -14.57 6.27 -6.91
N GLY A 88 -14.54 5.37 -7.88
CA GLY A 88 -15.75 4.83 -8.47
C GLY A 88 -15.49 3.51 -9.16
N THR A 89 -16.55 2.71 -9.24
CA THR A 89 -16.59 1.45 -9.96
C THR A 89 -17.39 1.62 -11.24
N ALA A 90 -16.98 0.95 -12.31
CA ALA A 90 -17.60 1.02 -13.63
C ALA A 90 -18.35 -0.28 -13.92
N SER A 91 -19.68 -0.23 -13.86
CA SER A 91 -20.56 -1.39 -14.08
C SER A 91 -20.40 -2.08 -15.44
N HIS A 92 -19.92 -1.36 -16.46
CA HIS A 92 -19.73 -1.90 -17.80
C HIS A 92 -18.61 -2.94 -17.91
N ASN A 93 -17.59 -2.85 -17.05
CA ASN A 93 -16.36 -3.65 -17.19
C ASN A 93 -15.71 -4.03 -15.86
N ASP A 94 -16.36 -3.73 -14.73
CA ASP A 94 -15.84 -3.94 -13.38
C ASP A 94 -14.51 -3.24 -13.11
N ALA A 95 -14.19 -2.17 -13.85
CA ALA A 95 -13.01 -1.37 -13.56
C ALA A 95 -13.26 -0.48 -12.34
N PHE A 96 -12.23 -0.29 -11.53
CA PHE A 96 -12.21 0.70 -10.47
C PHE A 96 -11.28 1.84 -10.87
N ALA A 97 -11.69 3.07 -10.56
CA ALA A 97 -10.87 4.25 -10.77
C ALA A 97 -10.79 5.06 -9.47
N TYR A 98 -9.57 5.46 -9.12
CA TYR A 98 -9.25 6.37 -8.04
C TYR A 98 -8.64 7.64 -8.62
N PHE A 99 -9.16 8.78 -8.21
CA PHE A 99 -8.73 10.11 -8.60
C PHE A 99 -8.35 10.89 -7.35
N SER A 100 -7.16 11.47 -7.34
CA SER A 100 -6.73 12.35 -6.26
C SER A 100 -6.08 13.61 -6.80
N LEU A 101 -6.34 14.73 -6.12
CA LEU A 101 -5.64 15.99 -6.31
C LEU A 101 -4.52 16.06 -5.26
N LEU A 102 -3.26 15.95 -5.71
CA LEU A 102 -2.09 15.84 -4.83
C LEU A 102 -1.54 17.20 -4.40
N GLU A 103 -1.48 18.14 -5.34
CA GLU A 103 -0.94 19.48 -5.09
C GLU A 103 -1.80 20.51 -5.83
N ALA A 104 -2.27 21.50 -5.07
CA ALA A 104 -2.89 22.68 -5.64
C ALA A 104 -1.79 23.68 -6.04
N PRO A 105 -1.97 24.43 -7.15
CA PRO A 105 -0.96 25.32 -7.67
C PRO A 105 -0.43 26.32 -6.63
N ILE A 106 0.88 26.30 -6.39
CA ILE A 106 1.55 27.23 -5.47
C ILE A 106 1.98 28.45 -6.29
N HIS A 107 1.42 29.62 -5.96
CA HIS A 107 1.83 30.88 -6.57
C HIS A 107 3.22 31.27 -6.04
N LYS A 108 4.29 30.97 -6.79
CA LYS A 108 5.65 31.44 -6.50
C LYS A 108 6.12 32.41 -7.58
N ASN A 109 6.54 33.60 -7.16
CA ASN A 109 7.30 34.58 -7.96
C ASN A 109 6.71 34.89 -9.34
N ASP A 110 5.49 35.45 -9.38
CA ASP A 110 4.85 36.00 -10.60
C ASP A 110 4.64 35.04 -11.80
N GLU A 111 5.03 33.78 -11.69
CA GLU A 111 4.64 32.71 -12.63
C GLU A 111 3.37 32.04 -12.11
N LYS A 112 2.24 32.28 -12.81
CA LYS A 112 1.00 31.53 -12.60
C LYS A 112 1.15 30.14 -13.19
N ASP A 113 1.72 29.22 -12.43
CA ASP A 113 1.49 27.81 -12.71
C ASP A 113 0.16 27.42 -12.05
N ASP A 114 -0.96 27.61 -12.76
CA ASP A 114 -2.33 27.26 -12.31
C ASP A 114 -2.64 25.75 -12.50
N THR A 115 -1.59 24.92 -12.53
CA THR A 115 -1.68 23.50 -12.83
C THR A 115 -1.82 22.67 -11.56
N TYR A 116 -2.82 21.81 -11.53
CA TYR A 116 -3.04 20.82 -10.50
C TYR A 116 -2.32 19.52 -10.86
N THR A 117 -1.65 18.91 -9.88
CA THR A 117 -1.14 17.56 -10.03
C THR A 117 -2.23 16.57 -9.61
N CYS A 118 -2.68 15.76 -10.57
CA CYS A 118 -3.69 14.73 -10.37
C CYS A 118 -3.05 13.34 -10.42
N GLN A 119 -3.48 12.46 -9.52
CA GLN A 119 -3.20 11.03 -9.62
C GLN A 119 -4.45 10.31 -10.10
N VAL A 120 -4.31 9.51 -11.15
CA VAL A 120 -5.35 8.61 -11.64
C VAL A 120 -4.84 7.19 -11.52
N ILE A 121 -5.51 6.36 -10.75
CA ILE A 121 -5.22 4.93 -10.65
C ILE A 121 -6.42 4.17 -11.17
N VAL A 122 -6.19 3.32 -12.16
CA VAL A 122 -7.23 2.47 -12.74
C VAL A 122 -6.83 1.03 -12.57
N SER A 123 -7.76 0.25 -12.09
CA SER A 123 -7.60 -1.18 -11.87
C SER A 123 -8.77 -1.97 -12.43
N TRP A 124 -8.54 -3.23 -12.75
CA TRP A 124 -9.52 -4.10 -13.38
C TRP A 124 -9.26 -5.56 -13.00
N PRO A 125 -10.30 -6.41 -12.95
CA PRO A 125 -10.12 -7.82 -12.60
C PRO A 125 -9.40 -8.55 -13.75
N ILE A 126 -8.42 -9.38 -13.41
CA ILE A 126 -7.81 -10.32 -14.34
C ILE A 126 -8.67 -11.59 -14.31
N ARG A 127 -9.33 -11.89 -15.43
CA ARG A 127 -10.21 -13.06 -15.57
C ARG A 127 -9.79 -13.88 -16.78
N GLU A 128 -9.67 -15.20 -16.60
CA GLU A 128 -9.39 -16.11 -17.72
C GLU A 128 -10.41 -15.89 -18.85
N GLY A 129 -9.93 -15.69 -20.08
CA GLY A 129 -10.76 -15.50 -21.28
C GLY A 129 -11.36 -14.10 -21.48
N ARG A 130 -11.51 -13.27 -20.41
CA ARG A 130 -12.05 -11.90 -20.52
C ARG A 130 -10.98 -10.86 -20.91
N ASP A 131 -9.70 -11.18 -20.70
CA ASP A 131 -8.56 -10.38 -21.15
C ASP A 131 -8.50 -10.18 -22.68
N SER A 132 -9.30 -10.93 -23.46
CA SER A 132 -9.36 -10.84 -24.92
C SER A 132 -9.75 -9.46 -25.48
N VAL A 133 -10.42 -8.60 -24.69
CA VAL A 133 -10.78 -7.23 -25.14
C VAL A 133 -9.60 -6.27 -25.02
N PHE A 134 -8.63 -6.55 -24.15
CA PHE A 134 -7.46 -5.69 -23.89
C PHE A 134 -6.13 -6.33 -24.32
N SER A 135 -6.13 -7.62 -24.64
CA SER A 135 -4.94 -8.39 -25.05
C SER A 135 -4.28 -7.86 -26.34
N SER A 136 -5.00 -7.06 -27.13
CA SER A 136 -4.44 -6.37 -28.31
C SER A 136 -3.64 -5.11 -27.97
N ILE A 137 -3.67 -4.64 -26.72
CA ILE A 137 -2.95 -3.44 -26.27
C ILE A 137 -1.65 -3.87 -25.57
N ASN A 138 -0.52 -3.41 -26.09
CA ASN A 138 0.79 -3.69 -25.49
C ASN A 138 1.03 -2.82 -24.24
N THR A 139 0.63 -3.32 -23.07
CA THR A 139 0.78 -2.63 -21.78
C THR A 139 2.21 -2.59 -21.22
N GLU A 140 3.19 -3.22 -21.89
CA GLU A 140 4.60 -3.07 -21.53
C GLU A 140 5.14 -1.68 -21.92
N THR A 141 4.45 -0.98 -22.83
CA THR A 141 4.79 0.38 -23.25
C THR A 141 4.00 1.43 -22.46
N ASN A 142 4.53 2.64 -22.32
CA ASN A 142 3.78 3.77 -21.76
C ASN A 142 2.55 4.11 -22.61
N ASP A 143 2.72 4.17 -23.94
CA ASP A 143 1.64 4.50 -24.88
C ASP A 143 0.50 3.47 -24.86
N GLY A 144 0.83 2.19 -24.73
CA GLY A 144 -0.18 1.14 -24.57
C GLY A 144 -0.95 1.27 -23.27
N ARG A 145 -0.28 1.61 -22.15
CA ARG A 145 -0.95 1.88 -20.88
C ARG A 145 -1.88 3.09 -20.96
N ILE A 146 -1.45 4.20 -21.57
CA ILE A 146 -2.34 5.35 -21.83
C ILE A 146 -3.54 4.93 -22.68
N SER A 147 -3.31 4.14 -23.74
CA SER A 147 -4.39 3.66 -24.62
C SER A 147 -5.39 2.79 -23.87
N LEU A 148 -4.91 1.95 -22.93
CA LEU A 148 -5.75 1.15 -22.06
C LEU A 148 -6.59 2.03 -21.10
N LEU A 149 -5.97 3.02 -20.45
CA LEU A 149 -6.69 3.95 -19.56
C LEU A 149 -7.80 4.69 -20.33
N LYS A 150 -7.50 5.17 -21.54
CA LYS A 150 -8.51 5.81 -22.41
C LYS A 150 -9.62 4.84 -22.81
N ARG A 151 -9.31 3.56 -23.02
CA ARG A 151 -10.30 2.54 -23.34
C ARG A 151 -11.28 2.32 -22.18
N PHE A 152 -10.80 2.28 -20.93
CA PHE A 152 -11.68 2.25 -19.77
C PHE A 152 -12.52 3.52 -19.68
N ALA A 153 -11.91 4.69 -19.87
CA ALA A 153 -12.58 5.99 -19.78
C ALA A 153 -13.77 6.16 -20.73
N LEU A 154 -13.80 5.46 -21.89
CA LEU A 154 -14.94 5.47 -22.80
C LEU A 154 -16.25 4.98 -22.17
N THR A 155 -16.16 4.20 -21.08
CA THR A 155 -17.32 3.64 -20.35
C THR A 155 -17.75 4.49 -19.14
N TRP A 156 -17.03 5.56 -18.84
CA TRP A 156 -17.26 6.35 -17.63
C TRP A 156 -18.19 7.54 -17.88
N ALA A 157 -18.76 8.05 -16.78
CA ALA A 157 -19.50 9.30 -16.77
C ALA A 157 -18.55 10.52 -16.75
N GLU A 158 -19.09 11.68 -17.12
CA GLU A 158 -18.40 12.95 -16.90
C GLU A 158 -18.42 13.32 -15.40
N PRO A 159 -17.39 14.03 -14.90
CA PRO A 159 -16.25 14.61 -15.64
C PRO A 159 -15.04 13.68 -15.84
N PHE A 160 -15.07 12.48 -15.24
CA PHE A 160 -13.93 11.55 -15.23
C PHE A 160 -13.55 11.04 -16.63
N ARG A 161 -14.55 10.84 -17.49
CA ARG A 161 -14.37 10.42 -18.88
C ARG A 161 -13.50 11.40 -19.65
N SER A 162 -13.91 12.68 -19.73
CA SER A 162 -13.17 13.66 -20.52
C SER A 162 -11.77 13.90 -19.96
N LEU A 163 -11.61 13.91 -18.63
CA LEU A 163 -10.30 14.04 -17.99
C LEU A 163 -9.30 12.98 -18.53
N VAL A 164 -9.67 11.70 -18.49
CA VAL A 164 -8.75 10.63 -18.92
C VAL A 164 -8.64 10.51 -20.44
N LEU A 165 -9.71 10.78 -21.20
CA LEU A 165 -9.63 10.80 -22.67
C LEU A 165 -8.68 11.90 -23.17
N ASN A 166 -8.59 13.03 -22.46
CA ASN A 166 -7.69 14.13 -22.78
C ASN A 166 -6.27 13.95 -22.24
N MET A 167 -5.97 12.84 -21.54
CA MET A 167 -4.64 12.54 -21.04
C MET A 167 -3.56 12.69 -22.14
N PRO A 168 -2.54 13.55 -21.94
CA PRO A 168 -1.46 13.73 -22.90
C PRO A 168 -0.70 12.42 -23.15
N LYS A 169 -0.20 12.21 -24.37
CA LYS A 169 0.60 11.01 -24.70
C LYS A 169 1.91 10.93 -23.90
N LEU A 170 2.44 12.06 -23.46
CA LEU A 170 3.66 12.14 -22.67
C LEU A 170 3.44 11.90 -21.17
N THR A 171 2.19 11.66 -20.75
CA THR A 171 1.87 11.34 -19.36
C THR A 171 2.63 10.08 -18.93
N LYS A 172 3.37 10.18 -17.82
CA LYS A 172 4.06 9.03 -17.24
C LYS A 172 3.05 8.13 -16.57
N THR A 173 3.07 6.86 -16.94
CA THR A 173 2.28 5.81 -16.30
C THR A 173 3.19 4.83 -15.58
N THR A 174 2.65 4.14 -14.57
CA THR A 174 3.33 3.11 -13.79
C THR A 174 2.43 1.90 -13.67
N ARG A 175 2.94 0.70 -13.99
CA ARG A 175 2.24 -0.55 -13.69
C ARG A 175 2.38 -0.83 -12.20
N ILE A 176 1.27 -1.15 -11.55
CA ILE A 176 1.24 -1.42 -10.11
C ILE A 176 0.85 -2.88 -9.93
N THR A 177 1.74 -3.65 -9.30
CA THR A 177 1.39 -5.01 -8.86
C THR A 177 0.63 -4.91 -7.55
N LEU A 178 -0.60 -5.41 -7.54
CA LEU A 178 -1.40 -5.51 -6.33
C LEU A 178 -1.10 -6.84 -5.65
N SER A 179 -0.50 -6.73 -4.47
CA SER A 179 -0.27 -7.86 -3.58
C SER A 179 -0.28 -7.36 -2.16
N ASP A 180 -0.61 -8.25 -1.25
CA ASP A 180 -0.60 -8.01 0.17
C ASP A 180 0.23 -9.08 0.89
N TRP A 181 0.43 -8.88 2.19
CA TRP A 181 1.03 -9.87 3.07
C TRP A 181 0.28 -9.85 4.41
N SER A 182 -0.60 -10.84 4.58
CA SER A 182 -1.33 -11.03 5.83
C SER A 182 -0.42 -11.73 6.83
N PRO A 183 -0.04 -11.08 7.96
CA PRO A 183 0.83 -11.69 8.94
C PRO A 183 0.18 -12.96 9.51
N PRO A 184 0.89 -14.11 9.56
CA PRO A 184 0.36 -15.35 10.12
C PRO A 184 -0.14 -15.20 11.56
N CYS A 185 -1.17 -15.97 11.92
CA CYS A 185 -1.60 -16.07 13.31
C CYS A 185 -0.44 -16.51 14.21
N GLY A 186 -0.23 -15.80 15.32
CA GLY A 186 0.86 -16.10 16.24
C GLY A 186 2.26 -15.86 15.65
N LEU A 187 2.39 -14.98 14.65
CA LEU A 187 3.67 -14.54 14.11
C LEU A 187 4.66 -14.21 15.23
N ARG A 188 5.88 -14.72 15.10
CA ARG A 188 7.03 -14.39 15.96
C ARG A 188 8.25 -14.17 15.10
N THR A 189 8.89 -13.03 15.26
CA THR A 189 10.25 -12.84 14.71
C THR A 189 11.27 -13.60 15.55
N SER A 190 12.45 -13.85 14.98
CA SER A 190 13.56 -14.47 15.70
C SER A 190 14.59 -13.43 16.16
N GLY A 191 15.24 -13.72 17.29
CA GLY A 191 16.28 -12.85 17.86
C GLY A 191 15.77 -11.46 18.25
N SER A 192 16.65 -10.47 18.15
CA SER A 192 16.38 -9.06 18.44
C SER A 192 15.99 -8.30 17.17
N VAL A 193 14.91 -8.74 16.51
CA VAL A 193 14.40 -8.14 15.27
C VAL A 193 12.91 -7.83 15.42
N ALA A 194 12.45 -6.73 14.82
CA ALA A 194 11.05 -6.34 14.76
C ALA A 194 10.71 -5.89 13.33
N LEU A 195 9.45 -6.06 12.92
CA LEU A 195 8.92 -5.53 11.67
C LEU A 195 7.90 -4.42 11.98
N VAL A 196 7.84 -3.37 11.15
CA VAL A 196 6.92 -2.23 11.30
C VAL A 196 6.34 -1.84 9.94
N GLY A 197 5.08 -1.43 9.92
CA GLY A 197 4.37 -0.96 8.73
C GLY A 197 4.22 -2.06 7.68
N ASP A 198 4.33 -1.69 6.40
CA ASP A 198 4.24 -2.62 5.28
C ASP A 198 5.30 -3.75 5.31
N ALA A 199 6.35 -3.63 6.14
CA ALA A 199 7.25 -4.74 6.37
C ALA A 199 6.58 -5.88 7.17
N LEU A 200 5.57 -5.58 8.02
CA LEU A 200 4.79 -6.54 8.81
C LEU A 200 3.38 -6.76 8.27
N HIS A 201 2.72 -5.78 7.64
CA HIS A 201 1.31 -5.92 7.24
C HIS A 201 0.97 -5.18 5.95
N ALA A 202 1.80 -5.36 4.91
CA ALA A 202 1.51 -4.80 3.59
C ALA A 202 0.09 -5.17 3.14
N MET A 203 -0.70 -4.15 2.79
CA MET A 203 -2.12 -4.32 2.44
C MET A 203 -2.47 -3.64 1.13
N ALA A 204 -3.57 -4.07 0.51
CA ALA A 204 -4.10 -3.42 -0.67
C ALA A 204 -4.67 -2.03 -0.32
N MET A 205 -4.61 -1.09 -1.26
CA MET A 205 -4.93 0.33 -1.02
C MET A 205 -6.45 0.64 -0.89
N TYR A 206 -7.33 -0.34 -1.06
CA TYR A 206 -8.77 -0.11 -1.28
C TYR A 206 -9.53 0.35 -0.03
N ARG A 207 -8.96 0.14 1.16
CA ARG A 207 -9.43 0.76 2.39
C ARG A 207 -8.62 1.98 2.81
N GLY A 208 -7.43 2.21 2.27
CA GLY A 208 -6.61 3.38 2.59
C GLY A 208 -6.07 3.42 4.03
N GLU A 209 -5.88 2.26 4.65
CA GLU A 209 -5.58 2.15 6.09
C GLU A 209 -4.09 1.93 6.40
N ALA A 210 -3.27 1.55 5.41
CA ALA A 210 -1.87 1.11 5.61
C ALA A 210 -1.01 2.07 6.45
N VAL A 211 -1.00 3.36 6.11
CA VAL A 211 -0.21 4.37 6.84
C VAL A 211 -0.72 4.56 8.27
N ASN A 212 -2.04 4.51 8.47
CA ASN A 212 -2.62 4.60 9.82
C ASN A 212 -2.17 3.41 10.66
N HIS A 213 -2.15 2.20 10.08
CA HIS A 213 -1.65 1.02 10.77
C HIS A 213 -0.17 1.13 11.12
N ALA A 214 0.66 1.63 10.20
CA ALA A 214 2.09 1.84 10.45
C ALA A 214 2.36 2.87 11.56
N ILE A 215 1.55 3.94 11.66
CA ILE A 215 1.66 4.92 12.75
C ILE A 215 1.31 4.26 14.10
N VAL A 216 0.25 3.45 14.15
CA VAL A 216 -0.15 2.75 15.38
C VAL A 216 0.89 1.71 15.78
N ASP A 217 1.56 1.04 14.84
CA ASP A 217 2.71 0.17 15.17
C ASP A 217 3.78 0.92 15.95
N VAL A 218 4.11 2.16 15.55
CA VAL A 218 5.11 2.96 16.26
C VAL A 218 4.64 3.29 17.66
N VAL A 219 3.35 3.60 17.86
CA VAL A 219 2.77 3.81 19.20
C VAL A 219 2.89 2.54 20.03
N ASP A 220 2.46 1.40 19.51
CA ASP A 220 2.53 0.11 20.19
C ASP A 220 3.98 -0.27 20.54
N PHE A 221 4.92 0.00 19.64
CA PHE A 221 6.34 -0.24 19.86
C PHE A 221 6.92 0.67 20.95
N VAL A 222 6.57 1.95 20.94
CA VAL A 222 6.99 2.92 21.96
C VAL A 222 6.41 2.55 23.33
N GLU A 223 5.17 2.07 23.40
CA GLU A 223 4.55 1.67 24.67
C GLU A 223 5.12 0.36 25.21
N LEU A 224 5.38 -0.64 24.35
CA LEU A 224 5.63 -2.02 24.78
C LEU A 224 7.11 -2.41 24.78
N VAL A 225 7.94 -1.75 23.96
CA VAL A 225 9.34 -2.12 23.70
C VAL A 225 10.31 -1.07 24.19
N LEU A 226 10.01 0.23 24.00
CA LEU A 226 10.92 1.31 24.39
C LEU A 226 11.27 1.30 25.90
N PRO A 227 10.35 1.04 26.86
CA PRO A 227 10.69 1.01 28.28
C PRO A 227 11.74 -0.05 28.65
N VAL A 228 11.78 -1.16 27.91
CA VAL A 228 12.82 -2.19 28.08
C VAL A 228 14.15 -1.70 27.52
N LEU A 229 14.15 -1.02 26.37
CA LEU A 229 15.36 -0.49 25.73
C LEU A 229 15.99 0.66 26.51
N THR A 230 15.19 1.48 27.20
CA THR A 230 15.68 2.62 28.00
C THR A 230 16.03 2.23 29.44
N GLY A 231 15.76 0.97 29.84
CA GLY A 231 15.99 0.47 31.19
C GLY A 231 14.96 0.94 32.22
N GLU A 232 13.84 1.54 31.78
CA GLU A 232 12.74 1.97 32.64
C GLU A 232 12.01 0.78 33.29
N GLU A 233 11.93 -0.36 32.61
CA GLU A 233 11.39 -1.62 33.14
C GLU A 233 12.42 -2.47 33.92
N GLY A 234 13.64 -1.97 34.18
CA GLY A 234 14.69 -2.73 34.88
C GLY A 234 15.21 -3.92 34.06
N ASP A 235 15.22 -5.14 34.62
CA ASP A 235 15.64 -6.39 33.96
C ASP A 235 14.60 -6.91 32.93
N GLY A 236 13.89 -5.99 32.26
CA GLY A 236 12.90 -6.31 31.25
C GLY A 236 13.47 -7.18 30.13
N ASN A 237 12.75 -8.25 29.75
CA ASN A 237 13.18 -9.14 28.69
C ASN A 237 12.71 -8.61 27.31
N LEU A 238 13.66 -8.16 26.48
CA LEU A 238 13.37 -7.60 25.15
C LEU A 238 12.51 -8.53 24.28
N ARG A 239 12.79 -9.84 24.29
CA ARG A 239 12.03 -10.81 23.51
C ARG A 239 10.57 -10.88 23.96
N THR A 240 10.32 -10.80 25.27
CA THR A 240 8.96 -10.76 25.82
C THR A 240 8.22 -9.49 25.41
N ALA A 241 8.89 -8.34 25.45
CA ALA A 241 8.33 -7.07 24.97
C ALA A 241 7.97 -7.11 23.48
N LEU A 242 8.88 -7.64 22.64
CA LEU A 242 8.63 -7.80 21.21
C LEU A 242 7.48 -8.77 20.93
N ASN A 243 7.34 -9.86 21.70
CA ASN A 243 6.19 -10.78 21.56
C ASN A 243 4.86 -10.08 21.85
N ARG A 244 4.79 -9.25 22.89
CA ARG A 244 3.59 -8.44 23.21
C ARG A 244 3.26 -7.46 22.08
N TYR A 245 4.29 -6.82 21.52
CA TYR A 245 4.16 -5.93 20.37
C TYR A 245 3.63 -6.68 19.14
N GLU A 246 4.23 -7.83 18.81
CA GLU A 246 3.81 -8.66 17.68
C GLU A 246 2.36 -9.14 17.83
N ASP A 247 1.95 -9.57 19.03
CA ASP A 247 0.55 -9.95 19.29
C ASP A 247 -0.42 -8.80 19.01
N LYS A 248 -0.15 -7.63 19.57
CA LYS A 248 -1.01 -6.44 19.43
C LYS A 248 -1.11 -5.98 17.98
N VAL A 249 0.00 -6.01 17.23
CA VAL A 249 0.00 -5.64 15.81
C VAL A 249 -0.71 -6.69 14.96
N VAL A 250 -0.48 -7.99 15.20
CA VAL A 250 -1.13 -9.07 14.43
C VAL A 250 -2.64 -9.06 14.65
N GLU A 251 -3.10 -8.96 15.89
CA GLU A 251 -4.53 -8.86 16.25
C GLU A 251 -5.23 -7.73 15.48
N ARG A 252 -4.56 -6.59 15.35
CA ARG A 252 -5.10 -5.39 14.72
C ARG A 252 -4.98 -5.38 13.20
N ALA A 253 -3.79 -5.70 12.68
CA ALA A 253 -3.46 -5.47 11.28
C ALA A 253 -3.81 -6.66 10.38
N ARG A 254 -3.83 -7.89 10.90
CA ARG A 254 -4.19 -9.07 10.10
C ARG A 254 -5.61 -8.96 9.53
N PRO A 255 -6.66 -8.63 10.32
CA PRO A 255 -8.01 -8.46 9.78
C PRO A 255 -8.08 -7.31 8.76
N ALA A 256 -7.36 -6.21 9.00
CA ALA A 256 -7.33 -5.06 8.08
C ALA A 256 -6.68 -5.38 6.72
N VAL A 257 -5.62 -6.21 6.69
CA VAL A 257 -5.02 -6.69 5.44
C VAL A 257 -6.05 -7.49 4.64
N LEU A 258 -6.75 -8.41 5.31
CA LEU A 258 -7.74 -9.29 4.70
C LEU A 258 -8.99 -8.51 4.23
N ALA A 259 -9.48 -7.58 5.04
CA ALA A 259 -10.56 -6.67 4.66
C ALA A 259 -10.17 -5.78 3.47
N SER A 260 -8.92 -5.32 3.42
CA SER A 260 -8.40 -4.53 2.28
C SER A 260 -8.30 -5.36 1.00
N ARG A 261 -7.94 -6.64 1.11
CA ARG A 261 -7.98 -7.59 -0.01
C ARG A 261 -9.40 -7.78 -0.50
N GLN A 262 -10.35 -8.02 0.40
CA GLN A 262 -11.76 -8.19 0.02
C GLN A 262 -12.33 -6.91 -0.60
N ALA A 263 -12.03 -5.73 -0.04
CA ALA A 263 -12.39 -4.44 -0.64
C ALA A 263 -11.85 -4.28 -2.07
N CYS A 264 -10.63 -4.78 -2.34
CA CYS A 264 -10.09 -4.83 -3.70
C CYS A 264 -10.94 -5.70 -4.60
N LEU A 265 -11.31 -6.91 -4.17
CA LEU A 265 -12.12 -7.83 -4.98
C LEU A 265 -13.52 -7.27 -5.24
N ASP A 266 -14.16 -6.70 -4.22
CA ASP A 266 -15.48 -6.08 -4.33
C ASP A 266 -15.48 -4.84 -5.24
N ALA A 267 -14.40 -4.04 -5.22
CA ALA A 267 -14.23 -2.92 -6.15
C ALA A 267 -14.21 -3.36 -7.62
N HIS A 268 -13.91 -4.63 -7.90
CA HIS A 268 -13.88 -5.22 -9.24
C HIS A 268 -15.00 -6.23 -9.45
N ASN A 269 -16.08 -6.12 -8.68
CA ASN A 269 -17.31 -6.85 -8.89
C ASN A 269 -18.49 -5.92 -8.60
N TRP A 270 -19.04 -5.30 -9.65
CA TRP A 270 -20.11 -4.30 -9.50
C TRP A 270 -21.31 -4.82 -8.70
N GLU A 271 -21.69 -6.09 -8.89
CA GLU A 271 -22.83 -6.70 -8.18
C GLU A 271 -22.55 -6.91 -6.68
N HIS A 272 -21.29 -6.94 -6.26
CA HIS A 272 -20.89 -7.15 -4.86
C HIS A 272 -20.45 -5.85 -4.17
N ALA A 273 -20.40 -4.72 -4.88
CA ALA A 273 -20.14 -3.40 -4.32
C ALA A 273 -21.38 -2.84 -3.59
N GLU A 274 -21.98 -3.64 -2.70
CA GLU A 274 -23.21 -3.34 -1.97
C GLU A 274 -23.00 -3.32 -0.44
N GLY A 275 -24.09 -3.09 0.31
CA GLY A 275 -24.07 -2.97 1.77
C GLY A 275 -23.55 -4.23 2.46
N GLY A 276 -22.35 -4.15 3.03
CA GLY A 276 -21.63 -5.27 3.65
C GLY A 276 -20.21 -5.42 3.12
N SER A 277 -19.90 -4.84 1.96
CA SER A 277 -18.54 -4.83 1.42
C SER A 277 -17.59 -4.02 2.31
N PRO A 278 -16.38 -4.53 2.61
CA PRO A 278 -15.31 -3.76 3.23
C PRO A 278 -14.86 -2.55 2.39
N LEU A 279 -15.23 -2.45 1.12
CA LEU A 279 -15.00 -1.24 0.32
C LEU A 279 -15.82 -0.05 0.83
N LEU A 280 -17.04 -0.32 1.31
CA LEU A 280 -18.01 0.69 1.73
C LEU A 280 -18.17 0.78 3.25
N SER A 281 -17.64 -0.19 3.98
CA SER A 281 -17.76 -0.22 5.44
C SER A 281 -16.96 0.91 6.10
N LYS A 282 -17.39 1.29 7.30
CA LYS A 282 -16.63 2.23 8.12
C LYS A 282 -15.27 1.61 8.47
N ARG A 283 -14.26 2.46 8.46
CA ARG A 283 -12.89 2.16 8.91
C ARG A 283 -12.83 2.21 10.43
N ALA A 284 -12.35 1.14 11.06
CA ALA A 284 -12.16 1.05 12.50
C ALA A 284 -10.71 0.64 12.81
N MET A 285 -10.23 0.96 14.00
CA MET A 285 -8.87 0.56 14.41
C MET A 285 -8.74 -0.96 14.50
N PHE A 286 -9.81 -1.63 14.94
CA PHE A 286 -9.93 -3.08 14.97
C PHE A 286 -11.09 -3.45 14.07
N ASP A 287 -10.79 -4.15 12.98
CA ASP A 287 -11.80 -4.64 12.04
C ASP A 287 -12.28 -6.01 12.50
N GLU A 288 -13.59 -6.15 12.70
CA GLU A 288 -14.27 -7.45 12.83
C GLU A 288 -14.43 -8.03 11.42
N PHE A 289 -13.35 -8.60 10.87
CA PHE A 289 -13.38 -9.26 9.56
C PHE A 289 -13.34 -10.78 9.74
N ASP A 290 -14.34 -11.48 9.17
CA ASP A 290 -14.40 -12.94 9.23
C ASP A 290 -13.36 -13.57 8.29
N GLU A 291 -12.26 -14.05 8.87
CA GLU A 291 -11.18 -14.73 8.15
C GLU A 291 -11.64 -15.98 7.40
N GLY A 292 -12.77 -16.60 7.80
CA GLY A 292 -13.32 -17.81 7.18
C GLY A 292 -13.80 -17.62 5.75
N SER A 293 -14.01 -16.37 5.31
CA SER A 293 -14.47 -16.03 3.95
C SER A 293 -13.37 -16.05 2.88
N ILE A 294 -12.09 -16.18 3.28
CA ILE A 294 -10.92 -16.10 2.38
C ILE A 294 -10.26 -17.48 2.18
N CYS A 295 -10.74 -18.52 2.87
CA CYS A 295 -10.33 -19.91 2.65
C CYS A 295 -11.34 -20.63 1.75
N ASP A 296 -11.30 -20.33 0.45
CA ASP A 296 -11.69 -21.23 -0.66
C ASP A 296 -11.06 -20.74 -1.97
#